data_AF-A0A1B6I8V4-F1
#
_entry.id   AF-A0A1B6I8V4-F1
#
_cell.length_a   1.000
_cell.length_b   1.000
_cell.length_c   1.000
_cell.angle_alpha   90.00
_cell.angle_beta   90.00
_cell.angle_gamma   90.00
#
_symmetry.space_group_name_H-M   'P 1'
#
loop_
_entity.id
_entity.type
_entity.pdbx_description
1 polymer ?
#
loop_
_entity_poly.entity_id
_entity_poly.type
_entity_poly.pdbx_seq_one_letter_code
_entity_poly.pdbx_strand_id
1 'polypeptide(L)'
;IPHSGMDLPALNIQRARDHGIPSYNEYRALCNLKRATTWEDLSREIPAESIARFRRIYASVDDIDLFPGGLNERAVQGGLVGPTFACIIGLQFRQLKKCDRFWYESSDPILRFTEPQLAEIRKVQLSKVLCDNLDISGDIQRSVLDQPSDFLNPRLSCQSLPSIDVNAWRENAAQGCQIAGRTVPVGDTALPTPCTSCVCTAEGPQCASLRVHDCSQLMREAGRDAILRDEVCAAQCSS
;
A
#
# COMPACT_ATOMS: atom_id res chain seq x y z
N ILE A 1 4.57 -38.63 -20.54
CA ILE A 1 4.94 -38.40 -19.12
C ILE A 1 5.81 -37.14 -19.12
N PRO A 2 5.50 -36.06 -18.39
CA PRO A 2 6.32 -34.85 -18.47
C PRO A 2 7.72 -35.14 -17.89
N HIS A 3 8.78 -34.86 -18.66
CA HIS A 3 10.19 -35.10 -18.32
C HIS A 3 10.82 -33.99 -17.46
N SER A 4 10.03 -33.33 -16.62
CA SER A 4 10.50 -32.26 -15.73
C SER A 4 9.69 -32.32 -14.45
N GLY A 5 10.35 -32.72 -13.36
CA GLY A 5 9.80 -32.75 -12.01
C GLY A 5 10.75 -32.02 -11.07
N MET A 6 10.65 -30.70 -11.02
CA MET A 6 11.35 -29.93 -10.00
C MET A 6 10.55 -29.92 -8.71
N ASP A 7 11.21 -30.18 -7.59
CA ASP A 7 10.62 -30.04 -6.26
C ASP A 7 10.63 -28.56 -5.86
N LEU A 8 9.47 -27.90 -6.00
CA LEU A 8 9.32 -26.47 -5.70
C LEU A 8 9.64 -26.13 -4.23
N PRO A 9 9.15 -26.89 -3.22
CA PRO A 9 9.59 -26.73 -1.84
C PRO A 9 11.12 -26.81 -1.66
N ALA A 10 11.78 -27.81 -2.25
CA ALA A 10 13.24 -27.94 -2.16
C ALA A 10 13.96 -26.77 -2.83
N LEU A 11 13.47 -26.30 -3.97
CA LEU A 11 13.99 -25.10 -4.64
C LEU A 11 13.83 -23.83 -3.79
N ASN A 12 12.73 -23.68 -3.06
CA ASN A 12 12.53 -22.53 -2.17
C ASN A 12 13.52 -22.55 -1.01
N ILE A 13 13.76 -23.72 -0.41
CA ILE A 13 14.77 -23.88 0.63
C ILE A 13 16.15 -23.53 0.08
N GLN A 14 16.53 -24.10 -1.08
CA GLN A 14 17.84 -23.86 -1.67
C GLN A 14 18.04 -22.39 -2.05
N ARG A 15 17.01 -21.72 -2.56
CA ARG A 15 17.04 -20.29 -2.90
C ARG A 15 17.16 -19.39 -1.67
N ALA A 16 16.50 -19.74 -0.57
CA ALA A 16 16.66 -19.00 0.69
C ALA A 16 18.12 -19.06 1.17
N ARG A 17 18.75 -20.23 1.08
CA ARG A 17 20.17 -20.41 1.43
C ARG A 17 21.10 -19.63 0.49
N ASP A 18 20.84 -19.68 -0.81
CA ASP A 18 21.58 -18.91 -1.83
C ASP A 18 21.50 -17.39 -1.58
N HIS A 19 20.32 -16.89 -1.20
CA HIS A 19 20.10 -15.49 -0.86
C HIS A 19 20.60 -15.11 0.55
N GLY A 20 21.19 -16.05 1.31
CA GLY A 20 21.66 -15.79 2.67
C GLY A 20 20.55 -15.40 3.65
N ILE A 21 19.32 -15.90 3.44
CA ILE A 21 18.18 -15.61 4.31
C ILE A 21 18.45 -16.19 5.71
N PRO A 22 18.33 -15.37 6.78
CA PRO A 22 18.50 -15.86 8.14
C PRO A 22 17.53 -16.99 8.51
N SER A 23 17.87 -17.74 9.56
CA SER A 23 17.04 -18.86 10.00
C SER A 23 15.69 -18.39 10.52
N TYR A 24 14.74 -19.33 10.57
CA TYR A 24 13.42 -19.14 11.14
C TYR A 24 13.47 -18.50 12.54
N ASN A 25 14.45 -18.88 13.37
CA ASN A 25 14.57 -18.39 14.73
C ASN A 25 14.98 -16.90 14.82
N GLU A 26 15.74 -16.39 13.84
CA GLU A 26 16.04 -14.97 13.71
C GLU A 26 14.78 -14.16 13.40
N TYR A 27 13.93 -14.67 12.49
CA TYR A 27 12.67 -14.02 12.16
C TYR A 27 11.65 -14.07 13.30
N ARG A 28 11.63 -15.16 14.09
CA ARG A 28 10.85 -15.20 15.34
C ARG A 28 11.23 -14.03 16.25
N ALA A 29 12.53 -13.84 16.50
CA ALA A 29 13.02 -12.76 17.34
C ALA A 29 12.69 -11.37 16.78
N LEU A 30 12.90 -11.16 15.47
CA LEU A 30 12.50 -9.92 14.77
C LEU A 30 11.01 -9.60 14.95
N CYS A 31 10.17 -10.64 14.99
CA CYS A 31 8.73 -10.54 15.17
C CYS A 31 8.28 -10.59 16.65
N ASN A 32 9.18 -10.35 17.60
CA ASN A 32 8.92 -10.37 19.04
C ASN A 32 8.34 -11.70 19.57
N LEU A 33 8.58 -12.80 18.87
CA LEU A 33 8.28 -14.15 19.36
C LEU A 33 9.46 -14.64 20.20
N LYS A 34 9.17 -15.56 21.13
CA LYS A 34 10.22 -16.21 21.92
C LYS A 34 11.15 -16.96 20.97
N ARG A 35 12.44 -16.62 21.02
CA ARG A 35 13.51 -17.40 20.36
C ARG A 35 13.53 -18.80 20.96
N ALA A 36 13.48 -19.82 20.11
CA ALA A 36 13.55 -21.21 20.55
C ALA A 36 14.99 -21.57 20.90
N THR A 37 15.18 -22.20 22.05
CA THR A 37 16.46 -22.78 22.48
C THR A 37 16.40 -24.31 22.49
N THR A 38 15.20 -24.86 22.66
CA THR A 38 14.91 -26.28 22.53
C THR A 38 13.79 -26.53 21.54
N TRP A 39 13.62 -27.77 21.11
CA TRP A 39 12.54 -28.17 20.20
C TRP A 39 11.15 -27.92 20.82
N GLU A 40 11.04 -28.04 22.13
CA GLU A 40 9.81 -27.85 22.90
C GLU A 40 9.35 -26.40 22.93
N ASP A 41 10.28 -25.43 22.81
CA ASP A 41 9.96 -24.00 22.73
C ASP A 41 9.11 -23.65 21.50
N LEU A 42 9.09 -24.51 20.47
CA LEU A 42 8.29 -24.35 19.25
C LEU A 42 6.83 -24.78 19.42
N SER A 43 6.48 -25.48 20.50
CA SER A 43 5.18 -26.14 20.67
C SER A 43 3.96 -25.22 20.66
N ARG A 44 4.17 -23.94 20.97
CA ARG A 44 3.11 -22.92 20.92
C ARG A 44 2.71 -22.62 19.47
N GLU A 45 3.67 -22.47 18.58
CA GLU A 45 3.43 -22.11 17.19
C GLU A 45 3.33 -23.32 16.28
N ILE A 46 4.07 -24.40 16.52
CA ILE A 46 4.22 -25.53 15.59
C ILE A 46 3.62 -26.82 16.19
N PRO A 47 2.85 -27.63 15.42
CA PRO A 47 2.37 -28.93 15.87
C PRO A 47 3.50 -29.90 16.24
N ALA A 48 3.26 -30.73 17.26
CA ALA A 48 4.26 -31.68 17.79
C ALA A 48 4.80 -32.65 16.71
N GLU A 49 3.96 -33.07 15.77
CA GLU A 49 4.39 -33.91 14.65
C GLU A 49 5.43 -33.22 13.76
N SER A 50 5.19 -31.96 13.38
CA SER A 50 6.15 -31.17 12.58
C SER A 50 7.45 -30.93 13.34
N ILE A 51 7.39 -30.65 14.65
CA ILE A 51 8.58 -30.52 15.49
C ILE A 51 9.40 -31.83 15.47
N ALA A 52 8.73 -32.99 15.61
CA ALA A 52 9.41 -34.29 15.56
C ALA A 52 10.08 -34.56 14.20
N ARG A 53 9.48 -34.07 13.10
CA ARG A 53 10.09 -34.14 11.76
C ARG A 53 11.29 -33.19 11.64
N PHE A 54 11.19 -31.96 12.13
CA PHE A 54 12.32 -31.02 12.10
C PHE A 54 13.52 -31.54 12.88
N ARG A 55 13.31 -32.12 14.06
CA ARG A 55 14.36 -32.72 14.88
C ARG A 55 15.13 -33.84 14.18
N ARG A 56 14.55 -34.49 13.16
CA ARG A 56 15.23 -35.53 12.37
C ARG A 56 16.07 -34.96 11.23
N ILE A 57 15.80 -33.73 10.81
CA ILE A 57 16.37 -33.12 9.60
C ILE A 57 17.41 -32.06 9.94
N TYR A 58 17.14 -31.25 10.96
CA TYR A 58 18.01 -30.15 11.41
C TYR A 58 18.73 -30.51 12.71
N ALA A 59 19.98 -30.09 12.84
CA ALA A 59 20.79 -30.37 14.02
C ALA A 59 20.37 -29.52 15.22
N SER A 60 20.03 -28.25 14.98
CA SER A 60 19.53 -27.29 15.97
C SER A 60 18.22 -26.63 15.50
N VAL A 61 17.47 -26.06 16.46
CA VAL A 61 16.35 -25.16 16.16
C VAL A 61 16.79 -23.89 15.44
N ASP A 62 18.06 -23.50 15.60
CA ASP A 62 18.67 -22.36 14.90
C ASP A 62 18.95 -22.64 13.42
N ASP A 63 18.92 -23.90 12.98
CA ASP A 63 19.22 -24.29 11.59
C ASP A 63 17.97 -24.35 10.71
N ILE A 64 16.77 -24.20 11.29
CA ILE A 64 15.50 -24.31 10.55
C ILE A 64 15.43 -23.17 9.52
N ASP A 65 15.36 -23.52 8.24
CA ASP A 65 15.15 -22.55 7.17
C ASP A 65 13.80 -21.81 7.37
N LEU A 66 13.74 -20.51 7.06
CA LEU A 66 12.55 -19.68 7.26
C LEU A 66 11.29 -20.27 6.60
N PHE A 67 11.40 -20.73 5.35
CA PHE A 67 10.27 -21.21 4.57
C PHE A 67 9.54 -22.39 5.23
N PRO A 68 10.20 -23.53 5.53
CA PRO A 68 9.55 -24.63 6.21
C PRO A 68 9.15 -24.29 7.65
N GLY A 69 9.94 -23.49 8.37
CA GLY A 69 9.61 -23.04 9.73
C GLY A 69 8.28 -22.29 9.79
N GLY A 70 8.16 -21.21 9.00
CA GLY A 70 6.95 -20.39 8.95
C GLY A 70 5.72 -21.11 8.38
N LEU A 71 5.89 -22.02 7.41
CA LEU A 71 4.78 -22.81 6.87
C LEU A 71 4.18 -23.80 7.87
N ASN A 72 4.97 -24.27 8.85
CA ASN A 72 4.51 -25.24 9.84
C ASN A 72 3.92 -24.59 11.10
N GLU A 73 3.87 -23.26 11.13
CA GLU A 73 3.17 -22.55 12.20
C GLU A 73 1.65 -22.69 12.06
N ARG A 74 0.96 -22.78 13.20
CA ARG A 74 -0.49 -22.68 13.31
C ARG A 74 -0.93 -21.29 12.85
N ALA A 75 -1.94 -21.26 12.01
CA ALA A 75 -2.52 -20.00 11.54
C ALA A 75 -3.00 -19.14 12.73
N VAL A 76 -2.79 -17.82 12.62
CA VAL A 76 -3.38 -16.85 13.55
C VAL A 76 -4.91 -16.84 13.41
N GLN A 77 -5.61 -16.41 14.47
CA GLN A 77 -7.07 -16.31 14.42
C GLN A 77 -7.52 -15.40 13.28
N GLY A 78 -8.38 -15.92 12.39
CA GLY A 78 -8.88 -15.20 11.23
C GLY A 78 -7.88 -15.07 10.07
N GLY A 79 -6.71 -15.71 10.14
CA GLY A 79 -5.69 -15.72 9.08
C GLY A 79 -5.40 -17.12 8.54
N LEU A 80 -4.54 -17.18 7.51
CA LEU A 80 -4.10 -18.43 6.87
C LEU A 80 -2.64 -18.77 7.12
N VAL A 81 -1.89 -17.86 7.77
CA VAL A 81 -0.47 -18.00 8.06
C VAL A 81 -0.20 -17.87 9.54
N GLY A 82 0.90 -18.46 10.01
CA GLY A 82 1.33 -18.32 11.39
C GLY A 82 1.91 -16.94 11.73
N PRO A 83 2.20 -16.70 13.03
CA PRO A 83 2.62 -15.40 13.53
C PRO A 83 3.88 -14.84 12.86
N THR A 84 4.87 -15.67 12.52
CA THR A 84 6.11 -15.21 11.87
C THR A 84 5.83 -14.69 10.47
N PHE A 85 5.08 -15.45 9.67
CA PHE A 85 4.69 -15.02 8.32
C PHE A 85 3.70 -13.87 8.34
N ALA A 86 2.72 -13.86 9.26
CA ALA A 86 1.82 -12.72 9.45
C ALA A 86 2.60 -11.42 9.72
N CYS A 87 3.62 -11.48 10.57
CA CYS A 87 4.50 -10.36 10.88
C CYS A 87 5.27 -9.86 9.65
N ILE A 88 6.06 -10.71 8.98
CA ILE A 88 6.91 -10.24 7.86
C ILE A 88 6.09 -9.82 6.63
N ILE A 89 4.99 -10.52 6.34
CA ILE A 89 4.04 -10.14 5.29
C ILE A 89 3.41 -8.79 5.65
N GLY A 90 2.91 -8.64 6.88
CA GLY A 90 2.30 -7.40 7.35
C GLY A 90 3.27 -6.21 7.32
N LEU A 91 4.52 -6.40 7.74
CA LEU A 91 5.57 -5.37 7.66
C LEU A 91 5.83 -4.96 6.22
N GLN A 92 5.89 -5.91 5.28
CA GLN A 92 6.11 -5.63 3.87
C GLN A 92 4.93 -4.88 3.26
N PHE A 93 3.70 -5.36 3.42
CA PHE A 93 2.49 -4.70 2.89
C PHE A 93 2.26 -3.32 3.50
N ARG A 94 2.59 -3.13 4.79
CA ARG A 94 2.53 -1.81 5.42
C ARG A 94 3.50 -0.83 4.77
N GLN A 95 4.73 -1.26 4.50
CA GLN A 95 5.73 -0.42 3.83
C GLN A 95 5.30 -0.10 2.40
N LEU A 96 4.83 -1.09 1.64
CA LEU A 96 4.28 -0.86 0.30
C LEU A 96 3.15 0.18 0.32
N LYS A 97 2.19 0.07 1.25
CA LYS A 97 1.09 1.03 1.38
C LYS A 97 1.55 2.42 1.83
N LYS A 98 2.42 2.52 2.83
CA LYS A 98 2.80 3.80 3.47
C LYS A 98 3.88 4.57 2.73
N CYS A 99 4.74 3.87 1.99
CA CYS A 99 5.87 4.47 1.29
C CYS A 99 5.61 4.65 -0.21
N ASP A 100 4.44 4.23 -0.71
CA ASP A 100 4.02 4.52 -2.07
C ASP A 100 3.35 5.89 -2.15
N ARG A 101 4.04 6.82 -2.82
CA ARG A 101 3.52 8.18 -3.10
C ARG A 101 2.21 8.15 -3.88
N PHE A 102 2.01 7.13 -4.71
CA PHE A 102 0.83 6.95 -5.56
C PHE A 102 -0.19 5.98 -4.97
N TRP A 103 -0.09 5.65 -3.69
CA TRP A 103 -1.14 4.89 -3.00
C TRP A 103 -2.49 5.57 -3.22
N TYR A 104 -3.50 4.83 -3.68
CA TYR A 104 -4.77 5.41 -4.13
C TYR A 104 -5.55 6.18 -3.05
N GLU A 105 -5.29 5.93 -1.77
CA GLU A 105 -5.87 6.69 -0.65
C GLU A 105 -4.90 7.77 -0.12
N SER A 106 -3.93 8.20 -0.92
CA SER A 106 -3.00 9.26 -0.56
C SER A 106 -3.75 10.54 -0.22
N SER A 107 -3.24 11.30 0.76
CA SER A 107 -3.75 12.62 1.10
C SER A 107 -3.01 13.75 0.37
N ASP A 108 -2.08 13.42 -0.54
CA ASP A 108 -1.35 14.41 -1.34
C ASP A 108 -2.33 15.14 -2.26
N PRO A 109 -2.55 16.46 -2.08
CA PRO A 109 -3.55 17.21 -2.85
C PRO A 109 -3.27 17.27 -4.35
N ILE A 110 -2.03 16.99 -4.79
CA ILE A 110 -1.64 17.01 -6.20
C ILE A 110 -1.94 15.67 -6.88
N LEU A 111 -1.92 14.56 -6.13
CA LEU A 111 -1.96 13.20 -6.68
C LEU A 111 -3.22 12.42 -6.29
N ARG A 112 -3.87 12.82 -5.20
CA ARG A 112 -5.01 12.08 -4.65
C ARG A 112 -6.15 12.03 -5.67
N PHE A 113 -6.89 10.93 -5.62
CA PHE A 113 -8.23 10.91 -6.19
C PHE A 113 -9.13 11.89 -5.42
N THR A 114 -10.07 12.51 -6.11
CA THR A 114 -11.12 13.31 -5.45
C THR A 114 -12.04 12.39 -4.64
N GLU A 115 -12.78 12.94 -3.67
CA GLU A 115 -13.70 12.13 -2.87
C GLU A 115 -14.73 11.34 -3.72
N PRO A 116 -15.34 11.93 -4.77
CA PRO A 116 -16.21 11.16 -5.68
C PRO A 116 -15.48 10.01 -6.39
N GLN A 117 -14.26 10.24 -6.86
CA GLN A 117 -13.45 9.20 -7.51
C GLN A 117 -13.10 8.07 -6.53
N LEU A 118 -12.72 8.42 -5.29
CA LEU A 118 -12.38 7.44 -4.25
C LEU A 118 -13.59 6.61 -3.81
N ALA A 119 -14.78 7.21 -3.75
CA ALA A 119 -16.03 6.50 -3.49
C ALA A 119 -16.30 5.45 -4.59
N GLU A 120 -16.04 5.79 -5.84
CA GLU A 120 -16.19 4.90 -6.99
C GLU A 120 -15.15 3.75 -6.98
N ILE A 121 -13.90 4.03 -6.63
CA ILE A 121 -12.86 2.99 -6.47
C ILE A 121 -13.23 2.02 -5.33
N ARG A 122 -13.68 2.52 -4.18
CA ARG A 122 -14.02 1.69 -3.00
C ARG A 122 -15.21 0.76 -3.22
N LYS A 123 -16.05 1.07 -4.20
CA LYS A 123 -17.20 0.25 -4.59
C LYS A 123 -16.81 -0.99 -5.39
N VAL A 124 -15.61 -1.00 -6.01
CA VAL A 124 -15.16 -2.08 -6.89
C VAL A 124 -15.03 -3.40 -6.13
N GLN A 125 -15.53 -4.47 -6.74
CA GLN A 125 -15.41 -5.84 -6.25
C GLN A 125 -14.69 -6.70 -7.30
N LEU A 126 -13.81 -7.61 -6.87
CA LEU A 126 -13.13 -8.53 -7.79
C LEU A 126 -14.13 -9.42 -8.56
N SER A 127 -15.27 -9.76 -7.94
CA SER A 127 -16.39 -10.44 -8.61
C SER A 127 -16.89 -9.67 -9.83
N LYS A 128 -17.07 -8.35 -9.69
CA LYS A 128 -17.50 -7.48 -10.78
C LYS A 128 -16.43 -7.38 -11.88
N VAL A 129 -15.17 -7.25 -11.50
CA VAL A 129 -14.05 -7.25 -12.46
C VAL A 129 -14.05 -8.54 -13.29
N LEU A 130 -14.27 -9.69 -12.67
CA LEU A 130 -14.36 -10.96 -13.38
C LEU A 130 -15.58 -11.00 -14.32
N CYS A 131 -16.76 -10.56 -13.86
CA CYS A 131 -17.97 -10.49 -14.69
C CYS A 131 -17.81 -9.59 -15.91
N ASP A 132 -17.12 -8.47 -15.79
CA ASP A 132 -16.98 -7.50 -16.88
C ASP A 132 -15.94 -7.93 -17.93
N ASN A 133 -15.06 -8.88 -17.61
CA ASN A 133 -13.92 -9.27 -18.46
C ASN A 133 -13.93 -10.75 -18.88
N LEU A 134 -14.85 -11.56 -18.37
CA LEU A 134 -14.97 -12.98 -18.68
C LEU A 134 -16.41 -13.30 -19.07
N ASP A 135 -16.60 -14.33 -19.92
CA ASP A 135 -17.91 -14.81 -20.36
C ASP A 135 -18.63 -15.63 -19.25
N ILE A 136 -18.84 -15.00 -18.09
CA ILE A 136 -19.58 -15.59 -16.96
C ILE A 136 -21.07 -15.42 -17.24
N SER A 137 -21.69 -16.50 -17.70
CA SER A 137 -23.10 -16.53 -18.14
C SER A 137 -24.10 -16.76 -17.00
N GLY A 138 -23.74 -16.44 -15.75
CA GLY A 138 -24.58 -16.71 -14.58
C GLY A 138 -24.17 -15.96 -13.32
N ASP A 139 -24.40 -16.58 -12.17
CA ASP A 139 -24.19 -15.95 -10.87
C ASP A 139 -22.77 -16.21 -10.34
N ILE A 140 -22.21 -15.21 -9.64
CA ILE A 140 -20.92 -15.30 -8.96
C ILE A 140 -21.07 -14.89 -7.51
N GLN A 141 -20.30 -15.50 -6.61
CA GLN A 141 -20.27 -15.08 -5.21
C GLN A 141 -19.76 -13.64 -5.07
N ARG A 142 -20.34 -12.88 -4.14
CA ARG A 142 -19.99 -11.46 -3.91
C ARG A 142 -18.49 -11.29 -3.65
N SER A 143 -17.92 -12.08 -2.74
CA SER A 143 -16.50 -12.11 -2.40
C SER A 143 -15.86 -13.36 -2.97
N VAL A 144 -15.15 -13.24 -4.10
CA VAL A 144 -14.63 -14.41 -4.85
C VAL A 144 -13.45 -15.13 -4.18
N LEU A 145 -12.79 -14.49 -3.23
CA LEU A 145 -11.71 -15.10 -2.45
C LEU A 145 -12.22 -15.91 -1.26
N ASP A 146 -13.51 -15.76 -0.93
CA ASP A 146 -14.17 -16.52 0.12
C ASP A 146 -14.98 -17.68 -0.49
N GLN A 147 -15.19 -18.73 0.31
CA GLN A 147 -16.09 -19.81 -0.09
C GLN A 147 -17.52 -19.29 -0.29
N PRO A 148 -18.27 -19.82 -1.26
CA PRO A 148 -19.68 -19.45 -1.44
C PRO A 148 -20.50 -19.92 -0.24
N SER A 149 -21.49 -19.11 0.15
CA SER A 149 -22.43 -19.42 1.23
C SER A 149 -23.76 -18.75 0.95
N ASP A 150 -24.87 -19.48 1.00
CA ASP A 150 -26.21 -18.95 0.67
C ASP A 150 -26.59 -17.70 1.48
N PHE A 151 -26.04 -17.54 2.68
CA PHE A 151 -26.33 -16.39 3.55
C PHE A 151 -25.16 -15.41 3.66
N LEU A 152 -23.93 -15.89 3.90
CA LEU A 152 -22.78 -15.03 4.19
C LEU A 152 -22.07 -14.52 2.93
N ASN A 153 -22.12 -15.29 1.84
CA ASN A 153 -21.46 -14.95 0.57
C ASN A 153 -22.25 -15.53 -0.61
N PRO A 154 -23.50 -15.05 -0.83
CA PRO A 154 -24.39 -15.63 -1.83
C PRO A 154 -23.86 -15.38 -3.22
N ARG A 155 -24.26 -16.26 -4.14
CA ARG A 155 -24.06 -16.03 -5.58
C ARG A 155 -25.13 -15.06 -6.06
N LEU A 156 -24.69 -14.05 -6.81
CA LEU A 156 -25.51 -12.98 -7.33
C LEU A 156 -25.29 -12.86 -8.83
N SER A 157 -26.31 -12.46 -9.57
CA SER A 157 -26.19 -12.17 -10.99
C SER A 157 -25.17 -11.04 -11.19
N CYS A 158 -24.28 -11.21 -12.18
CA CYS A 158 -23.29 -10.20 -12.56
C CYS A 158 -23.88 -8.81 -12.83
N GLN A 159 -25.14 -8.73 -13.27
CA GLN A 159 -25.84 -7.47 -13.53
C GLN A 159 -26.23 -6.72 -12.25
N SER A 160 -26.39 -7.45 -11.13
CA SER A 160 -26.75 -6.87 -9.82
C SER A 160 -25.54 -6.36 -9.03
N LEU A 161 -24.32 -6.72 -9.46
CA LEU A 161 -23.08 -6.27 -8.83
C LEU A 161 -22.81 -4.81 -9.20
N PRO A 162 -22.32 -3.99 -8.24
CA PRO A 162 -22.12 -2.57 -8.48
C PRO A 162 -20.97 -2.32 -9.47
N SER A 163 -21.25 -1.56 -10.53
CA SER A 163 -20.25 -1.10 -11.51
C SER A 163 -19.62 0.23 -11.10
N ILE A 164 -18.35 0.43 -11.42
CA ILE A 164 -17.69 1.74 -11.30
C ILE A 164 -18.33 2.76 -12.26
N ASP A 165 -18.62 3.96 -11.77
CA ASP A 165 -19.08 5.10 -12.57
C ASP A 165 -17.89 5.99 -12.94
N VAL A 166 -17.42 5.83 -14.17
CA VAL A 166 -16.27 6.59 -14.70
C VAL A 166 -16.58 8.06 -14.97
N ASN A 167 -17.84 8.51 -14.84
CA ASN A 167 -18.16 9.94 -14.96
C ASN A 167 -17.49 10.78 -13.87
N ALA A 168 -17.08 10.19 -12.73
CA ALA A 168 -16.30 10.89 -11.71
C ALA A 168 -14.90 11.34 -12.18
N TRP A 169 -14.41 10.82 -13.32
CA TRP A 169 -13.17 11.23 -13.97
C TRP A 169 -13.38 12.15 -15.17
N ARG A 170 -14.63 12.57 -15.42
CA ARG A 170 -14.91 13.50 -16.51
C ARG A 170 -14.23 14.84 -16.22
N GLU A 171 -13.23 15.18 -17.02
CA GLU A 171 -12.56 16.47 -16.96
C GLU A 171 -13.42 17.53 -17.66
N ASN A 172 -13.70 18.63 -16.95
CA ASN A 172 -14.21 19.83 -17.58
C ASN A 172 -13.01 20.61 -18.13
N ALA A 173 -12.69 20.43 -19.41
CA ALA A 173 -11.60 21.12 -20.11
C ALA A 173 -11.66 22.67 -20.06
N ALA A 174 -12.70 23.25 -19.47
CA ALA A 174 -12.90 24.69 -19.33
C ALA A 174 -12.49 25.27 -17.96
N GLN A 175 -12.11 24.46 -16.97
CA GLN A 175 -11.87 24.92 -15.59
C GLN A 175 -10.38 24.85 -15.22
N GLY A 176 -9.62 25.85 -15.67
CA GLY A 176 -8.41 26.26 -14.95
C GLY A 176 -8.77 27.00 -13.66
N CYS A 177 -7.82 27.11 -12.74
CA CYS A 177 -7.98 27.87 -11.51
C CYS A 177 -7.73 29.36 -11.78
N GLN A 178 -8.52 30.24 -11.16
CA GLN A 178 -8.18 31.67 -11.11
C GLN A 178 -7.24 31.92 -9.93
N ILE A 179 -5.95 32.15 -10.22
CA ILE A 179 -4.92 32.43 -9.21
C ILE A 179 -4.33 33.81 -9.52
N ALA A 180 -4.49 34.76 -8.59
CA ALA A 180 -4.03 36.16 -8.73
C ALA A 180 -4.43 36.82 -10.07
N GLY A 181 -5.66 36.58 -10.52
CA GLY A 181 -6.19 37.13 -11.78
C GLY A 181 -5.69 36.45 -13.05
N ARG A 182 -4.97 35.32 -12.93
CA ARG A 182 -4.52 34.50 -14.07
C ARG A 182 -5.28 33.18 -14.08
N THR A 183 -5.60 32.71 -15.28
CA THR A 183 -6.14 31.35 -15.47
C THR A 183 -4.98 30.38 -15.53
N VAL A 184 -4.93 29.44 -14.60
CA VAL A 184 -3.87 28.43 -14.46
C VAL A 184 -4.46 27.06 -14.80
N PRO A 185 -3.90 26.31 -15.77
CA PRO A 185 -4.35 24.96 -16.08
C PRO A 185 -4.25 24.02 -14.87
N VAL A 186 -5.13 23.03 -14.78
CA VAL A 186 -5.03 21.96 -13.77
C VAL A 186 -3.69 21.23 -13.94
N GLY A 187 -2.96 21.05 -12.83
CA GLY A 187 -1.61 20.47 -12.80
C GLY A 187 -0.48 21.51 -12.79
N ASP A 188 -0.76 22.74 -13.21
CA ASP A 188 0.24 23.83 -13.22
C ASP A 188 0.30 24.59 -11.89
N THR A 189 1.42 25.26 -11.67
CA THR A 189 1.70 26.07 -10.46
C THR A 189 1.78 27.56 -10.83
N ALA A 190 1.28 28.42 -9.96
CA ALA A 190 1.43 29.87 -10.06
C ALA A 190 1.79 30.49 -8.70
N LEU A 191 2.55 31.57 -8.74
CA LEU A 191 2.94 32.37 -7.57
C LEU A 191 2.01 33.59 -7.47
N PRO A 192 0.96 33.58 -6.62
CA PRO A 192 0.13 34.77 -6.43
C PRO A 192 0.90 35.90 -5.73
N THR A 193 1.88 35.56 -4.90
CA THR A 193 2.76 36.50 -4.18
C THR A 193 4.18 35.92 -4.12
N PRO A 194 5.21 36.72 -3.77
CA PRO A 194 6.59 36.24 -3.77
C PRO A 194 6.86 35.08 -2.79
N CYS A 195 6.11 34.97 -1.69
CA CYS A 195 6.27 33.90 -0.71
C CYS A 195 5.09 32.93 -0.62
N THR A 196 4.21 32.90 -1.62
CA THR A 196 3.10 31.94 -1.70
C THR A 196 3.11 31.26 -3.04
N SER A 197 2.99 29.93 -3.06
CA SER A 197 2.84 29.13 -4.26
C SER A 197 1.50 28.41 -4.25
N CYS A 198 0.78 28.44 -5.37
CA CYS A 198 -0.48 27.74 -5.53
C CYS A 198 -0.40 26.78 -6.71
N VAL A 199 -0.81 25.53 -6.49
CA VAL A 199 -1.02 24.55 -7.55
C VAL A 199 -2.51 24.51 -7.90
N CYS A 200 -2.82 24.49 -9.19
CA CYS A 200 -4.19 24.29 -9.63
C CYS A 200 -4.54 22.80 -9.63
N THR A 201 -5.52 22.40 -8.81
CA THR A 201 -6.02 21.02 -8.76
C THR A 201 -7.41 20.93 -9.38
N ALA A 202 -7.90 19.71 -9.63
CA ALA A 202 -9.28 19.49 -10.10
C ALA A 202 -10.35 20.03 -9.12
N GLU A 203 -10.00 20.22 -7.84
CA GLU A 203 -10.89 20.76 -6.80
C GLU A 203 -10.72 22.27 -6.59
N GLY A 204 -9.79 22.91 -7.31
CA GLY A 204 -9.46 24.33 -7.19
C GLY A 204 -7.99 24.58 -6.80
N PRO A 205 -7.62 25.86 -6.58
CA PRO A 205 -6.24 26.22 -6.22
C PRO A 205 -5.91 25.82 -4.78
N GLN A 206 -4.78 25.14 -4.59
CA GLN A 206 -4.22 24.78 -3.30
C GLN A 206 -2.93 25.56 -3.08
N CYS A 207 -2.90 26.43 -2.07
CA CYS A 207 -1.81 27.36 -1.83
C CYS A 207 -1.01 27.03 -0.57
N ALA A 208 0.31 27.20 -0.64
CA ALA A 208 1.23 26.99 0.47
C ALA A 208 2.27 28.11 0.54
N SER A 209 2.67 28.45 1.77
CA SER A 209 3.77 29.38 2.03
C SER A 209 5.10 28.78 1.58
N LEU A 210 5.88 29.56 0.85
CA LEU A 210 7.25 29.24 0.48
C LEU A 210 8.19 29.60 1.64
N ARG A 211 9.19 28.74 1.84
CA ARG A 211 10.26 29.01 2.80
C ARG A 211 11.31 29.91 2.14
N VAL A 212 11.57 31.06 2.76
CA VAL A 212 12.58 32.02 2.28
C VAL A 212 13.92 31.69 2.94
N HIS A 213 14.95 31.51 2.11
CA HIS A 213 16.32 31.24 2.57
C HIS A 213 17.23 32.47 2.51
N ASP A 214 16.96 33.41 1.60
CA ASP A 214 17.69 34.67 1.44
C ASP A 214 16.73 35.81 1.11
N CYS A 215 16.44 36.63 2.12
CA CYS A 215 15.57 37.81 1.97
C CYS A 215 16.20 38.92 1.13
N SER A 216 17.54 39.03 1.11
CA SER A 216 18.24 40.03 0.31
C SER A 216 18.12 39.73 -1.18
N GLN A 217 18.27 38.45 -1.55
CA GLN A 217 18.03 37.98 -2.91
C GLN A 217 16.57 38.17 -3.31
N LEU A 218 15.64 37.74 -2.47
CA LEU A 218 14.21 37.83 -2.76
C LEU A 218 13.75 39.29 -2.94
N MET A 219 14.28 40.23 -2.14
CA MET A 219 14.01 41.66 -2.31
C MET A 219 14.56 42.24 -3.62
N ARG A 220 15.67 41.71 -4.14
CA ARG A 220 16.20 42.11 -5.46
C ARG A 220 15.33 41.59 -6.61
N GLU A 221 14.80 40.37 -6.48
CA GLU A 221 14.02 39.71 -7.53
C GLU A 221 12.57 40.20 -7.58
N ALA A 222 11.88 40.27 -6.44
CA ALA A 222 10.47 40.62 -6.36
C ALA A 222 10.21 42.10 -6.02
N GLY A 223 11.23 42.82 -5.53
CA GLY A 223 11.13 44.21 -5.09
C GLY A 223 10.63 44.36 -3.66
N ARG A 224 11.22 45.32 -2.92
CA ARG A 224 10.96 45.54 -1.48
C ARG A 224 9.48 45.77 -1.16
N ASP A 225 8.75 46.53 -1.99
CA ASP A 225 7.34 46.82 -1.74
C ASP A 225 6.44 45.59 -1.91
N ALA A 226 6.80 44.63 -2.78
CA ALA A 226 6.06 43.39 -2.95
C ALA A 226 6.27 42.45 -1.73
N ILE A 227 7.49 42.43 -1.19
CA ILE A 227 7.85 41.67 0.01
C ILE A 227 7.15 42.21 1.26
N LEU A 228 7.05 43.54 1.41
CA LEU A 228 6.38 44.15 2.56
C LEU A 228 4.85 44.00 2.52
N ARG A 229 4.25 43.84 1.33
CA ARG A 229 2.81 43.62 1.16
C ARG A 229 2.40 42.16 1.31
N ASP A 230 3.34 41.23 1.18
CA ASP A 230 3.13 39.80 1.39
C ASP A 230 3.37 39.48 2.88
N GLU A 231 2.30 39.17 3.62
CA GLU A 231 2.39 38.86 5.05
C GLU A 231 3.32 37.67 5.36
N VAL A 232 3.39 36.68 4.47
CA VAL A 232 4.25 35.50 4.61
C VAL A 232 5.71 35.89 4.41
N CYS A 233 6.00 36.74 3.42
CA CYS A 233 7.34 37.29 3.23
C CYS A 233 7.75 38.20 4.38
N ALA A 234 6.88 39.12 4.79
CA ALA A 234 7.14 40.07 5.86
C ALA A 234 7.44 39.34 7.18
N ALA A 235 6.71 38.27 7.50
CA ALA A 235 6.99 37.43 8.66
C ALA A 235 8.37 36.75 8.61
N GLN A 236 8.84 36.33 7.43
CA GLN A 236 10.12 35.64 7.26
C GLN A 236 11.32 36.57 7.08
N CYS A 237 11.10 37.82 6.66
CA CYS A 237 12.13 38.78 6.27
C CYS A 237 12.13 40.08 7.09
N SER A 238 11.39 40.15 8.20
CA SER A 238 11.27 41.34 9.07
C SER A 238 12.45 41.57 10.03
N SER A 239 13.60 40.93 9.78
CA SER A 239 14.84 41.08 10.54
C SER A 239 15.90 41.88 9.78
#